data_AF-A0A161XBG2-F1
#
_entry.id   AF-A0A161XBG2-F1
#
_cell.length_a   1.000
_cell.length_b   1.000
_cell.length_c   1.000
_cell.angle_alpha   90.00
_cell.angle_beta   90.00
_cell.angle_gamma   90.00
#
_symmetry.space_group_name_H-M   'P 1'
#
loop_
_entity.id
_entity.type
_entity.pdbx_description
1 polymer ?
#
loop_
_entity_poly.entity_id
_entity_poly.type
_entity_poly.pdbx_seq_one_letter_code
_entity_poly.pdbx_strand_id
1 'polypeptide(L)'
;MKKGSKLKLILTTLVLSTSIVFGSGCTDASKTSKETEKSTQAEDTRYTRPETITSAEEAKKLLVDGNNRFVSGKILSKDLSDTRRKDLSVKGQKPFAVVITCSDSRVPPELIFDQALGDIFVIRDAGNVVDPITLGSIEYGAEHLGGPLIVVLGHEKCGAVKATVDGGEVPENIAAIVNKIKPSVEKAKSSAKNKEDIPELATDENINNTIAEIKKSSVIKHLEESKKVTVVGAKYHLESGQVTFTQ
;
A
#
# COMPACT_ATOMS: atom_id res chain seq x y z
N MET A 1 15.24 -42.22 28.74
CA MET A 1 14.38 -43.19 29.45
C MET A 1 12.99 -42.59 29.61
N LYS A 2 11.97 -43.37 29.23
CA LYS A 2 10.55 -43.02 29.14
C LYS A 2 9.95 -42.61 30.49
N LYS A 3 9.00 -41.65 30.49
CA LYS A 3 7.77 -41.73 31.28
C LYS A 3 6.73 -40.78 30.69
N GLY A 4 5.69 -41.36 30.09
CA GLY A 4 4.49 -40.65 29.70
C GLY A 4 3.45 -40.66 30.83
N SER A 5 2.51 -39.74 30.76
CA SER A 5 1.25 -39.83 31.50
C SER A 5 0.10 -39.56 30.54
N LYS A 6 -0.63 -40.64 30.22
CA LYS A 6 -1.92 -40.60 29.52
C LYS A 6 -2.98 -40.12 30.51
N LEU A 7 -3.71 -39.05 30.17
CA LEU A 7 -4.89 -38.64 30.92
C LEU A 7 -6.12 -39.39 30.39
N LYS A 8 -6.83 -40.05 31.30
CA LYS A 8 -7.99 -40.91 31.03
C LYS A 8 -9.29 -40.10 30.92
N LEU A 9 -10.05 -40.49 29.91
CA LEU A 9 -11.51 -40.49 29.74
C LEU A 9 -12.36 -40.38 31.02
N ILE A 10 -13.33 -39.46 31.03
CA ILE A 10 -14.60 -39.62 31.77
C ILE A 10 -15.75 -39.45 30.78
N LEU A 11 -16.46 -40.55 30.60
CA LEU A 11 -17.69 -40.72 29.85
C LEU A 11 -18.83 -40.60 30.86
N THR A 12 -19.78 -39.70 30.64
CA THR A 12 -21.04 -39.66 31.39
C THR A 12 -22.20 -39.62 30.39
N THR A 13 -22.94 -40.71 30.35
CA THR A 13 -24.20 -40.93 29.63
C THR A 13 -25.41 -40.60 30.53
N LEU A 14 -26.61 -40.64 29.91
CA LEU A 14 -27.99 -40.61 30.46
C LEU A 14 -28.62 -39.19 30.56
N VAL A 15 -29.86 -38.91 30.13
CA VAL A 15 -31.07 -39.72 29.88
C VAL A 15 -31.97 -39.04 28.81
N LEU A 16 -32.71 -39.87 28.08
CA LEU A 16 -33.90 -39.60 27.25
C LEU A 16 -35.03 -38.83 27.98
N SER A 17 -35.76 -37.95 27.28
CA SER A 17 -37.22 -37.85 27.42
C SER A 17 -37.87 -37.20 26.20
N THR A 18 -38.69 -37.97 25.51
CA THR A 18 -39.63 -37.62 24.45
C THR A 18 -40.82 -36.81 24.96
N SER A 19 -41.31 -35.86 24.16
CA SER A 19 -42.73 -35.53 24.06
C SER A 19 -43.05 -34.99 22.67
N ILE A 20 -43.80 -35.80 21.92
CA ILE A 20 -44.52 -35.42 20.70
C ILE A 20 -45.86 -34.84 21.14
N VAL A 21 -46.22 -33.66 20.65
CA VAL A 21 -47.61 -33.20 20.63
C VAL A 21 -47.94 -32.79 19.20
N PHE A 22 -48.78 -33.62 18.57
CA PHE A 22 -49.54 -33.27 17.38
C PHE A 22 -50.69 -32.36 17.79
N GLY A 23 -50.81 -31.21 17.12
CA GLY A 23 -51.99 -30.35 17.18
C GLY A 23 -52.30 -29.84 15.78
N SER A 24 -53.26 -30.49 15.11
CA SER A 24 -53.88 -30.00 13.89
C SER A 24 -54.98 -29.01 14.24
N GLY A 25 -54.96 -27.84 13.60
CA GLY A 25 -56.04 -26.85 13.67
C GLY A 25 -55.92 -25.85 12.53
N CYS A 26 -56.62 -26.12 11.43
CA CYS A 26 -56.90 -25.15 10.37
C CYS A 26 -57.90 -24.10 10.87
N THR A 27 -57.69 -22.81 10.58
CA THR A 27 -58.46 -22.02 9.60
C THR A 27 -58.05 -20.53 9.62
N ASP A 28 -57.76 -20.03 8.42
CA ASP A 28 -57.86 -18.67 7.88
C ASP A 28 -57.84 -17.44 8.79
N ALA A 29 -56.89 -16.53 8.52
CA ALA A 29 -57.21 -15.30 7.81
C ALA A 29 -55.92 -14.54 7.42
N SER A 30 -55.74 -14.44 6.11
CA SER A 30 -54.84 -13.54 5.40
C SER A 30 -54.66 -12.17 6.06
N LYS A 31 -53.43 -11.85 6.44
CA LYS A 31 -52.86 -10.49 6.34
C LYS A 31 -51.42 -10.60 5.87
N THR A 32 -51.24 -10.56 4.56
CA THR A 32 -49.95 -10.42 3.89
C THR A 32 -49.37 -9.04 4.17
N SER A 33 -48.65 -8.88 5.27
CA SER A 33 -47.63 -7.83 5.35
C SER A 33 -46.40 -8.34 4.61
N LYS A 34 -46.18 -7.81 3.40
CA LYS A 34 -44.88 -7.91 2.72
C LYS A 34 -43.84 -7.22 3.61
N GLU A 35 -43.27 -7.95 4.55
CA GLU A 35 -41.93 -7.63 5.03
C GLU A 35 -41.02 -7.76 3.82
N THR A 36 -40.61 -6.61 3.32
CA THR A 36 -39.54 -6.54 2.33
C THR A 36 -38.29 -6.94 3.09
N GLU A 37 -37.93 -8.23 3.04
CA GLU A 37 -36.58 -8.68 3.33
C GLU A 37 -35.65 -7.92 2.39
N LYS A 38 -35.17 -6.78 2.89
CA LYS A 38 -34.04 -6.09 2.31
C LYS A 38 -32.87 -7.01 2.57
N SER A 39 -32.62 -7.92 1.61
CA SER A 39 -31.37 -8.64 1.49
C SER A 39 -30.24 -7.61 1.56
N THR A 40 -29.69 -7.43 2.75
CA THR A 40 -28.35 -6.89 2.92
C THR A 40 -27.44 -7.89 2.25
N GLN A 41 -27.13 -7.67 0.98
CA GLN A 41 -25.94 -8.23 0.37
C GLN A 41 -24.80 -7.87 1.33
N ALA A 42 -24.26 -8.85 2.04
CA ALA A 42 -23.05 -8.66 2.82
C ALA A 42 -22.00 -8.11 1.84
N GLU A 43 -21.52 -6.88 2.07
CA GLU A 43 -20.43 -6.32 1.27
C GLU A 43 -19.30 -7.35 1.27
N ASP A 44 -18.81 -7.77 0.09
CA ASP A 44 -17.66 -8.66 0.02
C ASP A 44 -16.45 -7.89 0.57
N THR A 45 -16.08 -8.23 1.79
CA THR A 45 -14.98 -7.58 2.53
C THR A 45 -13.61 -8.11 2.11
N ARG A 46 -13.53 -9.01 1.12
CA ARG A 46 -12.26 -9.56 0.64
C ARG A 46 -11.66 -8.71 -0.47
N TYR A 47 -10.37 -8.45 -0.32
CA TYR A 47 -9.57 -7.83 -1.36
C TYR A 47 -9.41 -8.79 -2.54
N THR A 48 -9.75 -8.31 -3.74
CA THR A 48 -9.46 -8.99 -4.99
C THR A 48 -9.07 -7.96 -6.05
N ARG A 49 -8.27 -8.39 -7.02
CA ARG A 49 -7.92 -7.60 -8.21
C ARG A 49 -7.65 -8.54 -9.39
N PRO A 50 -7.66 -8.06 -10.63
CA PRO A 50 -7.12 -8.80 -11.76
C PRO A 50 -5.66 -9.20 -11.52
N GLU A 51 -5.26 -10.38 -12.01
CA GLU A 51 -3.89 -10.89 -11.83
C GLU A 51 -2.86 -10.06 -12.61
N THR A 52 -3.26 -9.54 -13.77
CA THR A 52 -2.42 -8.74 -14.64
C THR A 52 -3.05 -7.37 -14.83
N ILE A 53 -2.27 -6.32 -14.57
CA ILE A 53 -2.63 -4.93 -14.82
C ILE A 53 -1.54 -4.36 -15.73
N THR A 54 -1.93 -3.83 -16.89
CA THR A 54 -0.98 -3.30 -17.89
C THR A 54 -1.14 -1.79 -18.12
N SER A 55 -2.18 -1.17 -17.54
CA SER A 55 -2.40 0.28 -17.63
C SER A 55 -1.93 0.97 -16.35
N ALA A 56 -1.18 2.05 -16.53
CA ALA A 56 -0.74 2.90 -15.42
C ALA A 56 -1.93 3.58 -14.72
N GLU A 57 -2.96 3.93 -15.47
CA GLU A 57 -4.20 4.54 -14.98
C GLU A 57 -5.00 3.56 -14.12
N GLU A 58 -5.12 2.30 -14.56
CA GLU A 58 -5.75 1.24 -13.76
C GLU A 58 -4.96 0.95 -12.49
N ALA A 59 -3.63 0.82 -12.59
CA ALA A 59 -2.75 0.66 -11.44
C ALA A 59 -2.90 1.82 -10.45
N LYS A 60 -2.93 3.07 -10.93
CA LYS A 60 -3.12 4.26 -10.10
C LYS A 60 -4.48 4.25 -9.42
N LYS A 61 -5.53 3.84 -10.15
CA LYS A 61 -6.87 3.71 -9.58
C LYS A 61 -6.90 2.70 -8.42
N LEU A 62 -6.24 1.55 -8.55
CA LEU A 62 -6.15 0.56 -7.46
C LEU A 62 -5.47 1.13 -6.20
N LEU A 63 -4.42 1.94 -6.36
CA LEU A 63 -3.77 2.64 -5.25
C LEU A 63 -4.70 3.68 -4.61
N VAL A 64 -5.35 4.52 -5.43
CA VAL A 64 -6.27 5.56 -4.94
C VAL A 64 -7.45 4.95 -4.20
N ASP A 65 -8.09 3.92 -4.77
CA ASP A 65 -9.22 3.23 -4.13
C ASP A 65 -8.79 2.59 -2.81
N GLY A 66 -7.58 2.03 -2.76
CA GLY A 66 -7.03 1.46 -1.54
C GLY A 66 -6.70 2.48 -0.47
N ASN A 67 -6.14 3.64 -0.84
CA ASN A 67 -5.92 4.73 0.12
C ASN A 67 -7.24 5.31 0.64
N ASN A 68 -8.28 5.41 -0.19
CA ASN A 68 -9.61 5.82 0.27
C ASN A 68 -10.18 4.83 1.32
N ARG A 69 -9.92 3.52 1.17
CA ARG A 69 -10.28 2.52 2.17
C ARG A 69 -9.46 2.66 3.46
N PHE A 70 -8.17 2.95 3.35
CA PHE A 70 -7.32 3.25 4.50
C PHE A 70 -7.81 4.46 5.28
N VAL A 71 -8.07 5.59 4.61
CA VAL A 71 -8.58 6.82 5.21
C VAL A 71 -9.94 6.62 5.89
N SER A 72 -10.85 5.86 5.26
CA SER A 72 -12.18 5.60 5.81
C SER A 72 -12.23 4.48 6.86
N GLY A 73 -11.12 3.80 7.13
CA GLY A 73 -11.07 2.63 8.02
C GLY A 73 -11.77 1.38 7.48
N LYS A 74 -12.17 1.37 6.20
CA LYS A 74 -12.87 0.26 5.53
C LYS A 74 -11.90 -0.66 4.79
N ILE A 75 -10.86 -1.07 5.50
CA ILE A 75 -9.78 -1.94 5.01
C ILE A 75 -10.34 -3.30 4.59
N LEU A 76 -9.95 -3.79 3.41
CA LEU A 76 -10.34 -5.12 2.96
C LEU A 76 -9.44 -6.21 3.57
N SER A 77 -10.02 -7.39 3.78
CA SER A 77 -9.30 -8.58 4.19
C SER A 77 -8.46 -9.14 3.04
N LYS A 78 -7.15 -9.32 3.25
CA LYS A 78 -6.23 -9.90 2.26
C LYS A 78 -5.94 -11.35 2.59
N ASP A 79 -5.71 -12.15 1.56
CA ASP A 79 -5.22 -13.51 1.73
C ASP A 79 -3.73 -13.50 2.10
N LEU A 80 -3.44 -13.68 3.39
CA LEU A 80 -2.09 -13.84 3.92
C LEU A 80 -1.76 -15.31 4.21
N SER A 81 -2.58 -16.26 3.72
CA SER A 81 -2.45 -17.68 4.03
C SER A 81 -1.20 -18.31 3.43
N ASP A 82 -0.85 -19.49 3.95
CA ASP A 82 0.21 -20.34 3.40
C ASP A 82 -0.04 -20.69 1.93
N THR A 83 -1.31 -20.85 1.54
CA THR A 83 -1.69 -21.14 0.15
C THR A 83 -1.26 -19.99 -0.77
N ARG A 84 -1.57 -18.75 -0.39
CA ARG A 84 -1.16 -17.57 -1.17
C ARG A 84 0.36 -17.43 -1.23
N ARG A 85 1.06 -17.64 -0.11
CA ARG A 85 2.53 -17.56 -0.08
C ARG A 85 3.18 -18.65 -0.94
N LYS A 86 2.63 -19.87 -0.94
CA LYS A 86 3.09 -20.97 -1.81
C LYS A 86 2.85 -20.66 -3.29
N ASP A 87 1.68 -20.11 -3.63
CA ASP A 87 1.36 -19.70 -4.99
C ASP A 87 2.38 -18.67 -5.52
N LEU A 88 2.65 -17.60 -4.75
CA LEU A 88 3.64 -16.58 -5.09
C LEU A 88 5.07 -17.15 -5.19
N SER A 89 5.42 -18.14 -4.36
CA SER A 89 6.75 -18.77 -4.42
C SER A 89 6.99 -19.60 -5.69
N VAL A 90 5.93 -20.13 -6.30
CA VAL A 90 6.01 -20.98 -7.49
C VAL A 90 5.78 -20.20 -8.77
N LYS A 91 4.80 -19.29 -8.78
CA LYS A 91 4.39 -18.53 -9.96
C LYS A 91 5.11 -17.19 -10.11
N GLY A 92 5.82 -16.75 -9.06
CA GLY A 92 6.44 -15.44 -9.01
C GLY A 92 5.46 -14.32 -8.67
N GLN A 93 5.98 -13.09 -8.70
CA GLN A 93 5.21 -11.88 -8.40
C GLN A 93 4.83 -11.13 -9.68
N LYS A 94 3.68 -10.43 -9.64
CA LYS A 94 3.19 -9.55 -10.71
C LYS A 94 2.69 -8.23 -10.08
N PRO A 95 3.60 -7.36 -9.62
CA PRO A 95 3.22 -6.09 -9.04
C PRO A 95 2.65 -5.17 -10.12
N PHE A 96 1.56 -4.46 -9.85
CA PHE A 96 1.02 -3.46 -10.80
C PHE A 96 1.68 -2.09 -10.64
N ALA A 97 2.45 -1.87 -9.57
CA ALA A 97 3.14 -0.62 -9.32
C ALA A 97 4.48 -0.86 -8.63
N VAL A 98 5.45 0.00 -8.96
CA VAL A 98 6.70 0.19 -8.25
C VAL A 98 6.55 1.45 -7.39
N VAL A 99 6.66 1.31 -6.07
CA VAL A 99 6.50 2.43 -5.13
C VAL A 99 7.82 2.72 -4.44
N ILE A 100 8.37 3.90 -4.71
CA ILE A 100 9.55 4.45 -4.05
C ILE A 100 9.05 5.35 -2.93
N THR A 101 9.43 5.07 -1.69
CA THR A 101 8.99 5.89 -0.56
C THR A 101 10.05 6.00 0.53
N CYS A 102 9.74 6.75 1.58
CA CYS A 102 10.64 6.97 2.68
C CYS A 102 10.77 5.71 3.57
N SER A 103 11.94 5.49 4.16
CA SER A 103 12.11 4.50 5.24
C SER A 103 11.37 4.86 6.54
N ASP A 104 10.69 6.01 6.60
CA ASP A 104 9.88 6.44 7.74
C ASP A 104 8.88 5.36 8.17
N SER A 105 8.99 4.88 9.41
CA SER A 105 8.17 3.78 9.95
C SER A 105 6.65 4.03 9.90
N ARG A 106 6.22 5.29 9.76
CA ARG A 106 4.81 5.69 9.65
C ARG A 106 4.27 5.59 8.22
N VAL A 107 5.13 5.28 7.25
CA VAL A 107 4.80 5.25 5.81
C VAL A 107 4.96 3.85 5.20
N PRO A 108 4.24 2.81 5.69
CA PRO A 108 4.20 1.49 5.05
C PRO A 108 3.23 1.51 3.84
N PRO A 109 3.73 1.49 2.58
CA PRO A 109 2.89 1.70 1.41
C PRO A 109 1.84 0.61 1.21
N GLU A 110 2.12 -0.65 1.57
CA GLU A 110 1.17 -1.76 1.48
C GLU A 110 -0.07 -1.52 2.35
N LEU A 111 0.11 -0.89 3.52
CA LEU A 111 -1.00 -0.57 4.42
C LEU A 111 -1.73 0.69 3.96
N ILE A 112 -0.99 1.75 3.63
CA ILE A 112 -1.53 3.05 3.20
C ILE A 112 -2.37 2.91 1.94
N PHE A 113 -1.96 2.03 1.02
CA PHE A 113 -2.71 1.73 -0.19
C PHE A 113 -3.59 0.49 -0.07
N ASP A 114 -3.71 -0.15 1.10
CA ASP A 114 -4.61 -1.31 1.29
C ASP A 114 -4.37 -2.47 0.28
N GLN A 115 -3.11 -2.85 0.06
CA GLN A 115 -2.71 -3.85 -0.95
C GLN A 115 -2.31 -5.21 -0.33
N ALA A 116 -2.28 -6.27 -1.14
CA ALA A 116 -1.94 -7.63 -0.72
C ALA A 116 -0.51 -8.05 -1.12
N LEU A 117 -0.15 -9.29 -0.75
CA LEU A 117 1.15 -9.87 -1.08
C LEU A 117 1.35 -10.00 -2.60
N GLY A 118 2.48 -9.47 -3.08
CA GLY A 118 2.86 -9.46 -4.49
C GLY A 118 2.24 -8.33 -5.30
N ASP A 119 1.52 -7.40 -4.65
CA ASP A 119 0.72 -6.42 -5.37
C ASP A 119 1.47 -5.19 -5.85
N ILE A 120 2.40 -4.72 -5.02
CA ILE A 120 3.27 -3.59 -5.31
C ILE A 120 4.72 -3.98 -5.01
N PHE A 121 5.65 -3.44 -5.78
CA PHE A 121 7.09 -3.60 -5.59
C PHE A 121 7.61 -2.37 -4.86
N VAL A 122 8.12 -2.54 -3.64
CA VAL A 122 8.37 -1.44 -2.71
C VAL A 122 9.87 -1.23 -2.53
N ILE A 123 10.31 0.02 -2.67
CA ILE A 123 11.70 0.45 -2.47
C ILE A 123 11.68 1.60 -1.46
N ARG A 124 12.51 1.51 -0.41
CA ARG A 124 12.44 2.43 0.73
C ARG A 124 13.80 2.93 1.16
N ASP A 125 14.04 4.21 0.90
CA ASP A 125 15.25 4.93 1.31
C ASP A 125 14.88 6.17 2.12
N ALA A 126 15.73 6.59 3.06
CA ALA A 126 15.45 7.78 3.86
C ALA A 126 15.33 9.01 2.95
N GLY A 127 14.19 9.71 3.02
CA GLY A 127 13.87 10.82 2.12
C GLY A 127 13.59 10.41 0.67
N ASN A 128 13.28 9.13 0.42
CA ASN A 128 12.92 8.58 -0.90
C ASN A 128 13.91 8.99 -2.01
N VAL A 129 15.19 9.07 -1.66
CA VAL A 129 16.28 9.45 -2.57
C VAL A 129 16.56 8.32 -3.55
N VAL A 130 17.11 8.66 -4.72
CA VAL A 130 17.52 7.67 -5.73
C VAL A 130 19.03 7.72 -5.95
N ASP A 131 19.65 6.56 -5.75
CA ASP A 131 21.02 6.26 -6.14
C ASP A 131 21.04 5.12 -7.20
N PRO A 132 22.22 4.68 -7.69
CA PRO A 132 22.27 3.60 -8.68
C PRO A 132 21.66 2.27 -8.23
N ILE A 133 21.68 1.93 -6.94
CA ILE A 133 21.11 0.68 -6.40
C ILE A 133 19.59 0.78 -6.31
N THR A 134 19.08 1.92 -5.82
CA THR A 134 17.64 2.24 -5.84
C THR A 134 17.13 2.24 -7.29
N LEU A 135 17.86 2.88 -8.21
CA LEU A 135 17.48 2.95 -9.63
C LEU A 135 17.45 1.56 -10.29
N GLY A 136 18.46 0.72 -10.04
CA GLY A 136 18.45 -0.67 -10.54
C GLY A 136 17.24 -1.47 -10.02
N SER A 137 16.81 -1.22 -8.79
CA SER A 137 15.60 -1.84 -8.23
C SER A 137 14.32 -1.32 -8.91
N ILE A 138 14.27 -0.03 -9.25
CA ILE A 138 13.16 0.57 -10.02
C ILE A 138 13.08 -0.04 -11.41
N GLU A 139 14.21 -0.12 -12.12
CA GLU A 139 14.31 -0.73 -13.45
C GLU A 139 13.87 -2.19 -13.43
N TYR A 140 14.29 -2.96 -12.41
CA TYR A 140 13.84 -4.34 -12.23
C TYR A 140 12.31 -4.44 -12.06
N GLY A 141 11.73 -3.60 -11.19
CA GLY A 141 10.27 -3.61 -10.98
C GLY A 141 9.47 -3.19 -12.22
N ALA A 142 9.99 -2.24 -12.98
CA ALA A 142 9.31 -1.68 -14.15
C ALA A 142 9.50 -2.55 -15.40
N GLU A 143 10.73 -2.93 -15.72
CA GLU A 143 11.09 -3.65 -16.94
C GLU A 143 10.92 -5.17 -16.77
N HIS A 144 11.50 -5.74 -15.71
CA HIS A 144 11.53 -7.20 -15.53
C HIS A 144 10.22 -7.75 -14.96
N LEU A 145 9.64 -7.08 -13.95
CA LEU A 145 8.37 -7.49 -13.37
C LEU A 145 7.15 -6.90 -14.08
N GLY A 146 7.35 -5.90 -14.95
CA GLY A 146 6.31 -5.34 -15.80
C GLY A 146 5.32 -4.42 -15.09
N GLY A 147 5.70 -3.79 -13.97
CA GLY A 147 4.84 -2.85 -13.25
C GLY A 147 4.59 -1.57 -14.09
N PRO A 148 3.35 -1.31 -14.56
CA PRO A 148 3.07 -0.18 -15.47
C PRO A 148 3.08 1.20 -14.80
N LEU A 149 3.16 1.27 -13.47
CA LEU A 149 3.16 2.53 -12.73
C LEU A 149 4.36 2.61 -11.80
N ILE A 150 5.11 3.70 -11.88
CA ILE A 150 6.12 4.07 -10.89
C ILE A 150 5.58 5.24 -10.07
N VAL A 151 5.55 5.11 -8.75
CA VAL A 151 5.10 6.14 -7.82
C VAL A 151 6.26 6.57 -6.93
N VAL A 152 6.61 7.85 -6.97
CA VAL A 152 7.48 8.48 -5.97
C VAL A 152 6.60 9.06 -4.87
N LEU A 153 6.49 8.33 -3.77
CA LEU A 153 5.66 8.68 -2.61
C LEU A 153 6.51 9.37 -1.52
N GLY A 154 6.47 10.71 -1.49
CA GLY A 154 6.93 11.48 -0.35
C GLY A 154 5.88 11.56 0.75
N HIS A 155 6.20 12.24 1.86
CA HIS A 155 5.26 12.42 2.96
C HIS A 155 5.54 13.69 3.77
N GLU A 156 4.51 14.23 4.40
CA GLU A 156 4.63 15.37 5.32
C GLU A 156 5.60 15.07 6.48
N LYS A 157 6.20 16.13 7.04
CA LYS A 157 7.07 16.05 8.22
C LYS A 157 8.19 15.00 8.06
N CYS A 158 8.78 14.94 6.86
CA CYS A 158 9.88 14.03 6.55
C CYS A 158 11.16 14.40 7.32
N GLY A 159 11.67 13.47 8.13
CA GLY A 159 12.85 13.69 8.96
C GLY A 159 14.12 13.98 8.14
N ALA A 160 14.32 13.28 7.02
CA ALA A 160 15.49 13.48 6.16
C ALA A 160 15.46 14.86 5.47
N VAL A 161 14.29 15.30 5.01
CA VAL A 161 14.11 16.63 4.42
C VAL A 161 14.29 17.70 5.49
N LYS A 162 13.65 17.56 6.66
CA LYS A 162 13.79 18.50 7.77
C LYS A 162 15.24 18.65 8.23
N ALA A 163 15.96 17.55 8.42
CA ALA A 163 17.37 17.57 8.78
C ALA A 163 18.22 18.29 7.72
N THR A 164 17.91 18.11 6.44
CA THR A 164 18.60 18.82 5.34
C THR A 164 18.28 20.32 5.34
N VAL A 165 17.05 20.72 5.67
CA VAL A 165 16.66 22.13 5.83
C VAL A 165 17.38 22.78 7.00
N ASP A 166 17.43 22.09 8.15
CA ASP A 166 18.09 22.57 9.36
C ASP A 166 19.62 22.67 9.20
N GLY A 167 20.19 21.79 8.37
CA GLY A 167 21.62 21.70 8.14
C GLY A 167 22.37 21.12 9.34
N GLY A 168 23.68 21.36 9.36
CA GLY A 168 24.59 20.81 10.37
C GLY A 168 25.47 19.68 9.83
N GLU A 169 26.38 19.21 10.69
CA GLU A 169 27.29 18.12 10.37
C GLU A 169 26.59 16.77 10.57
N VAL A 170 26.81 15.85 9.64
CA VAL A 170 26.28 14.49 9.69
C VAL A 170 27.37 13.49 9.31
N PRO A 171 27.30 12.23 9.80
CA PRO A 171 28.17 11.16 9.35
C PRO A 171 28.12 10.94 7.82
N GLU A 172 29.19 10.40 7.25
CA GLU A 172 29.39 10.24 5.80
C GLU A 172 28.19 9.61 5.06
N ASN A 173 27.65 8.50 5.55
CA ASN A 173 26.52 7.83 4.89
C ASN A 173 25.22 8.63 4.98
N ILE A 174 25.02 9.41 6.04
CA ILE A 174 23.88 10.33 6.16
C ILE A 174 24.09 11.54 5.23
N ALA A 175 25.34 11.99 5.05
CA ALA A 175 25.68 13.06 4.11
C ALA A 175 25.29 12.68 2.66
N ALA A 176 25.39 11.40 2.27
CA ALA A 176 24.94 10.94 0.97
C ALA A 176 23.44 11.21 0.73
N ILE A 177 22.60 10.99 1.75
CA ILE A 177 21.16 11.32 1.70
C ILE A 177 20.95 12.83 1.63
N VAL A 178 21.61 13.59 2.52
CA VAL A 178 21.52 15.06 2.58
C VAL A 178 21.90 15.68 1.23
N ASN A 179 22.98 15.21 0.61
CA ASN A 179 23.46 15.71 -0.68
C ASN A 179 22.44 15.48 -1.82
N LYS A 180 21.65 14.41 -1.77
CA LYS A 180 20.58 14.14 -2.74
C LYS A 180 19.36 15.04 -2.54
N ILE A 181 19.04 15.40 -1.30
CA ILE A 181 17.88 16.24 -0.95
C ILE A 181 18.20 17.74 -1.07
N LYS A 182 19.47 18.13 -0.85
CA LYS A 182 19.91 19.53 -0.81
C LYS A 182 19.44 20.38 -2.00
N PRO A 183 19.49 19.92 -3.26
CA PRO A 183 18.99 20.72 -4.39
C PRO A 183 17.51 21.12 -4.24
N SER A 184 16.68 20.22 -3.73
CA SER A 184 15.25 20.47 -3.48
C SER A 184 15.03 21.46 -2.34
N VAL A 185 15.86 21.41 -1.30
CA VAL A 185 15.85 22.38 -0.20
C VAL A 185 16.24 23.77 -0.66
N GLU A 186 17.28 23.91 -1.49
CA GLU A 186 17.69 25.21 -2.01
C GLU A 186 16.64 25.82 -2.95
N LYS A 187 15.98 24.99 -3.77
CA LYS A 187 14.85 25.42 -4.59
C LYS A 187 13.67 25.88 -3.73
N ALA A 188 13.32 25.14 -2.67
CA ALA A 188 12.26 25.50 -1.74
C ALA A 188 12.57 26.81 -0.98
N LYS A 189 13.81 27.00 -0.50
CA LYS A 189 14.23 28.27 0.14
C LYS A 189 14.07 29.47 -0.79
N SER A 190 14.28 29.27 -2.09
CA SER A 190 14.18 30.33 -3.09
C SER A 190 12.73 30.69 -3.45
N SER A 191 11.78 29.78 -3.24
CA SER A 191 10.35 29.96 -3.57
C SER A 191 9.45 30.22 -2.35
N ALA A 192 9.90 29.86 -1.15
CA ALA A 192 9.13 29.98 0.08
C ALA A 192 8.87 31.45 0.46
N LYS A 193 7.64 31.73 0.90
CA LYS A 193 7.26 33.04 1.45
C LYS A 193 7.67 33.18 2.91
N ASN A 194 7.54 32.10 3.68
CA ASN A 194 7.92 32.02 5.09
C ASN A 194 8.87 30.84 5.33
N LYS A 195 9.64 30.90 6.42
CA LYS A 195 10.63 29.86 6.73
C LYS A 195 9.96 28.53 7.12
N GLU A 196 8.78 28.63 7.72
CA GLU A 196 7.98 27.51 8.21
C GLU A 196 7.44 26.64 7.06
N ASP A 197 7.30 27.22 5.86
CA ASP A 197 6.82 26.52 4.66
C ASP A 197 7.92 25.69 4.00
N ILE A 198 9.20 25.99 4.27
CA ILE A 198 10.35 25.40 3.58
C ILE A 198 10.38 23.86 3.65
N PRO A 199 10.16 23.19 4.81
CA PRO A 199 10.23 21.73 4.86
C PRO A 199 9.20 21.02 3.98
N GLU A 200 7.97 21.56 3.90
CA GLU A 200 6.91 20.96 3.10
C GLU A 200 7.11 21.25 1.60
N LEU A 201 7.53 22.47 1.26
CA LEU A 201 7.92 22.81 -0.12
C LEU A 201 9.13 21.99 -0.57
N ALA A 202 10.12 21.78 0.30
CA ALA A 202 11.29 20.97 0.01
C ALA A 202 10.93 19.49 -0.18
N THR A 203 9.89 19.01 0.53
CA THR A 203 9.36 17.66 0.33
C THR A 203 8.77 17.53 -1.08
N ASP A 204 7.97 18.50 -1.52
CA ASP A 204 7.35 18.50 -2.85
C ASP A 204 8.43 18.59 -3.95
N GLU A 205 9.42 19.46 -3.75
CA GLU A 205 10.56 19.57 -4.66
C GLU A 205 11.46 18.33 -4.65
N ASN A 206 11.51 17.58 -3.55
CA ASN A 206 12.25 16.32 -3.48
C ASN A 206 11.55 15.19 -4.25
N ILE A 207 10.22 15.15 -4.22
CA ILE A 207 9.43 14.24 -5.07
C ILE A 207 9.73 14.55 -6.54
N ASN A 208 9.63 15.82 -6.95
CA ASN A 208 9.88 16.25 -8.33
C ASN A 208 11.32 15.96 -8.78
N ASN A 209 12.31 16.26 -7.93
CA ASN A 209 13.71 15.99 -8.22
C ASN A 209 13.95 14.47 -8.37
N THR A 210 13.36 13.66 -7.50
CA THR A 210 13.46 12.19 -7.58
C THR A 210 12.86 11.66 -8.87
N ILE A 211 11.68 12.13 -9.28
CA ILE A 211 11.08 11.78 -10.58
C ILE A 211 12.04 12.15 -11.72
N ALA A 212 12.62 13.36 -11.68
CA ALA A 212 13.56 13.81 -12.71
C ALA A 212 14.81 12.92 -12.77
N GLU A 213 15.36 12.47 -11.64
CA GLU A 213 16.48 11.52 -11.61
C GLU A 213 16.10 10.15 -12.20
N ILE A 214 14.93 9.61 -11.84
CA ILE A 214 14.43 8.33 -12.39
C ILE A 214 14.31 8.41 -13.92
N LYS A 215 13.75 9.51 -14.44
CA LYS A 215 13.56 9.73 -15.88
C LYS A 215 14.86 9.91 -16.68
N LYS A 216 16.01 10.07 -16.02
CA LYS A 216 17.32 10.04 -16.70
C LYS A 216 17.75 8.64 -17.09
N SER A 217 17.20 7.59 -16.48
CA SER A 217 17.46 6.20 -16.89
C SER A 217 17.03 5.98 -18.33
N SER A 218 17.91 5.40 -19.15
CA SER A 218 17.57 5.02 -20.52
C SER A 218 16.48 3.95 -20.58
N VAL A 219 16.45 3.05 -19.59
CA VAL A 219 15.42 2.01 -19.47
C VAL A 219 14.06 2.64 -19.21
N ILE A 220 13.96 3.47 -18.17
CA ILE A 220 12.69 4.10 -17.81
C ILE A 220 12.20 5.05 -18.89
N LYS A 221 13.11 5.83 -19.49
CA LYS A 221 12.78 6.70 -20.63
C LYS A 221 12.19 5.90 -21.80
N HIS A 222 12.79 4.78 -22.16
CA HIS A 222 12.27 3.92 -23.23
C HIS A 222 10.89 3.33 -22.89
N LEU A 223 10.65 2.96 -21.63
CA LEU A 223 9.35 2.46 -21.18
C LEU A 223 8.26 3.53 -21.18
N GLU A 224 8.57 4.77 -20.82
CA GLU A 224 7.63 5.91 -20.93
C GLU A 224 7.34 6.25 -22.41
N GLU A 225 8.36 6.32 -23.27
CA GLU A 225 8.20 6.60 -24.71
C GLU A 225 7.35 5.52 -25.41
N SER A 226 7.46 4.26 -24.98
CA SER A 226 6.65 3.15 -25.47
C SER A 226 5.29 3.00 -24.76
N LYS A 227 4.93 3.93 -23.86
CA LYS A 227 3.69 3.94 -23.08
C LYS A 227 3.46 2.68 -22.23
N LYS A 228 4.53 1.98 -21.87
CA LYS A 228 4.47 0.79 -21.00
C LYS A 228 4.47 1.16 -19.52
N VAL A 229 5.11 2.29 -19.19
CA VAL A 229 5.22 2.78 -17.82
C VAL A 229 4.88 4.26 -17.75
N THR A 230 4.30 4.69 -16.64
CA THR A 230 4.19 6.11 -16.28
C THR A 230 4.85 6.34 -14.92
N VAL A 231 5.64 7.40 -14.79
CA VAL A 231 6.19 7.85 -13.50
C VAL A 231 5.34 9.01 -12.96
N VAL A 232 4.85 8.88 -11.74
CA VAL A 232 4.05 9.92 -11.06
C VAL A 232 4.59 10.24 -9.67
N GLY A 233 4.32 11.45 -9.21
CA GLY A 233 4.55 11.86 -7.82
C GLY A 233 3.32 11.61 -6.95
N ALA A 234 3.55 11.42 -5.65
CA ALA A 234 2.50 11.40 -4.65
C ALA A 234 3.03 11.88 -3.30
N LYS A 235 2.15 12.46 -2.49
CA LYS A 235 2.44 12.88 -1.12
C LYS A 235 1.45 12.27 -0.15
N TYR A 236 1.96 11.58 0.86
CA TYR A 236 1.19 11.08 1.98
C TYR A 236 1.07 12.15 3.08
N HIS A 237 -0.17 12.46 3.46
CA HIS A 237 -0.51 13.38 4.53
C HIS A 237 -0.65 12.58 5.84
N LEU A 238 0.29 12.79 6.76
CA LEU A 238 0.41 11.94 7.97
C LEU A 238 -0.82 12.02 8.88
N GLU A 239 -1.45 13.19 8.94
CA GLU A 239 -2.57 13.43 9.85
C GLU A 239 -3.88 12.83 9.33
N SER A 240 -4.18 13.04 8.05
CA SER A 240 -5.43 12.57 7.44
C SER A 240 -5.34 11.13 6.91
N GLY A 241 -4.12 10.62 6.67
CA GLY A 241 -3.90 9.36 5.97
C GLY A 241 -4.11 9.44 4.45
N GLN A 242 -4.43 10.62 3.91
CA GLN A 242 -4.69 10.80 2.49
C GLN A 242 -3.38 10.79 1.69
N VAL A 243 -3.40 10.19 0.51
CA VAL A 243 -2.37 10.34 -0.51
C VAL A 243 -2.90 11.25 -1.62
N THR A 244 -2.15 12.31 -1.92
CA THR A 244 -2.43 13.21 -3.06
C THR A 244 -1.43 12.91 -4.17
N PHE A 245 -1.92 12.53 -5.34
CA PHE A 245 -1.07 12.29 -6.52
C PHE A 245 -0.83 13.59 -7.28
N THR A 246 0.41 13.80 -7.73
CA THR A 246 0.82 14.90 -8.62
C THR A 246 1.16 14.36 -10.00
N GLN A 247 1.01 15.22 -11.03
CA GLN A 247 1.46 14.92 -12.40
C GLN A 247 2.93 15.30 -12.56
#